data_AF-A0A0K6HWS9-F1
#
_entry.id   AF-A0A0K6HWS9-F1
#
_cell.length_a   1.000
_cell.length_b   1.000
_cell.length_c   1.000
_cell.angle_alpha   90.00
_cell.angle_beta   90.00
_cell.angle_gamma   90.00
#
_symmetry.space_group_name_H-M   'P 1'
#
loop_
_entity.id
_entity.type
_entity.pdbx_description
1 polymer ?
#
loop_
_entity_poly.entity_id
_entity_poly.type
_entity_poly.pdbx_seq_one_letter_code
_entity_poly.pdbx_strand_id
1 'polypeptide(L)' 'MKRKCPGLIALFWTAVVVLLVLDWRVSTPHDRFAEPPPLALGNGPAADAGHCSLAPSSR' A
#
# COMPACT_ATOMS: atom_id res chain seq x y z
N MET A 1 31.16 20.27 17.01
CA MET A 1 31.41 19.07 16.17
C MET A 1 30.22 18.12 16.29
N LYS A 2 29.36 18.00 15.27
CA LYS A 2 28.25 17.04 15.29
C LYS A 2 28.82 15.64 15.02
N ARG A 3 28.98 14.83 16.07
CA ARG A 3 29.35 13.41 15.91
C ARG A 3 28.22 12.72 15.15
N LYS A 4 28.46 12.35 13.90
CA LYS A 4 27.53 11.49 13.16
C LYS A 4 27.61 10.11 13.83
N CYS A 5 26.50 9.63 14.41
CA CYS A 5 26.41 8.31 15.02
C CYS A 5 25.90 7.32 13.96
N PRO A 6 26.78 6.69 13.16
CA PRO A 6 26.36 5.79 12.09
C PRO A 6 25.55 4.60 12.59
N GLY A 7 25.74 4.18 13.85
CA GLY A 7 24.98 3.11 14.47
C GLY A 7 23.47 3.41 14.61
N LEU A 8 23.09 4.66 14.89
CA LEU A 8 21.67 5.04 14.96
C LEU A 8 21.02 5.02 13.58
N ILE A 9 21.76 5.44 12.55
CA ILE A 9 21.30 5.40 11.17
C ILE A 9 21.11 3.94 10.72
N ALA A 10 22.09 3.08 11.01
CA ALA A 10 21.99 1.65 10.72
C ALA A 10 20.81 1.01 11.44
N LEU A 11 20.66 1.24 12.76
CA LEU A 11 19.55 0.71 13.54
C LEU A 11 18.19 1.17 12.99
N PHE A 12 18.04 2.46 12.66
CA PHE A 12 16.84 2.99 12.06
C PHE A 12 16.48 2.26 10.77
N TRP A 13 17.45 2.13 9.84
CA TRP A 13 17.21 1.47 8.56
C TRP A 13 16.93 -0.03 8.73
N THR A 14 17.60 -0.70 9.65
CA THR A 14 17.30 -2.10 9.99
C THR A 14 15.87 -2.24 10.49
N ALA A 15 15.42 -1.37 11.39
CA ALA A 15 14.04 -1.38 11.89
C ALA A 15 13.03 -1.15 10.76
N VAL A 16 13.29 -0.20 9.85
CA VAL A 16 12.43 0.07 8.69
C VAL A 16 12.31 -1.16 7.79
N VAL A 17 13.42 -1.82 7.45
CA VAL A 17 13.41 -3.02 6.60
C VAL A 17 12.63 -4.16 7.28
N VAL A 18 12.82 -4.36 8.58
CA VAL A 18 12.09 -5.39 9.33
C VAL A 18 10.58 -5.13 9.30
N LEU A 19 10.15 -3.88 9.52
CA LEU A 19 8.74 -3.50 9.46
C LEU A 19 8.14 -3.72 8.07
N LEU A 20 8.86 -3.34 7.01
CA LEU A 20 8.44 -3.57 5.62
C LEU A 20 8.27 -5.05 5.30
N VAL A 21 9.19 -5.91 5.74
CA VAL A 21 9.09 -7.35 5.52
C VAL A 21 7.90 -7.93 6.27
N LEU A 22 7.67 -7.51 7.51
CA LEU A 22 6.51 -7.97 8.29
C LEU A 22 5.19 -7.53 7.65
N ASP A 23 5.08 -6.26 7.25
CA ASP A 23 3.92 -5.76 6.52
C ASP A 23 3.66 -6.56 5.25
N TRP A 24 4.69 -6.77 4.41
CA TRP A 24 4.55 -7.54 3.18
C TRP A 24 4.08 -8.98 3.40
N ARG A 25 4.49 -9.61 4.50
CA ARG A 25 4.15 -11.02 4.80
C ARG A 25 2.78 -11.18 5.44
N VAL A 26 2.31 -10.18 6.17
CA VAL A 26 1.08 -10.27 6.97
C VAL A 26 -0.09 -9.58 6.27
N SER A 27 0.16 -8.52 5.52
CA SER A 27 -0.89 -7.76 4.86
C SER A 27 -1.53 -8.57 3.73
N THR A 28 -2.86 -8.61 3.71
CA THR A 28 -3.64 -9.20 2.63
C THR A 28 -3.48 -8.32 1.37
N PRO A 29 -3.21 -8.90 0.20
CA PRO A 29 -3.17 -8.14 -1.05
C PRO A 29 -4.47 -7.36 -1.23
N HIS A 30 -4.36 -6.04 -1.33
CA HIS A 30 -5.50 -5.16 -1.47
C HIS A 30 -5.92 -5.09 -2.94
N ASP A 31 -7.14 -5.53 -3.24
CA ASP A 31 -7.72 -5.40 -4.57
C ASP A 31 -8.33 -4.01 -4.76
N ARG A 32 -7.52 -3.10 -5.29
CA ARG A 32 -7.94 -1.71 -5.59
C ARG A 32 -9.07 -1.61 -6.61
N PHE A 33 -9.43 -2.71 -7.28
CA PHE A 33 -10.53 -2.76 -8.25
C PHE A 33 -11.84 -3.25 -7.64
N ALA A 34 -11.76 -3.90 -6.47
CA ALA A 34 -12.94 -4.37 -5.74
C ALA A 34 -13.62 -3.25 -4.95
N GLU A 35 -12.93 -2.13 -4.71
CA GLU A 35 -13.48 -1.03 -3.93
C GLU A 35 -14.30 -0.06 -4.79
N PRO A 36 -15.44 0.42 -4.27
CA PRO A 36 -16.20 1.46 -4.95
C PRO A 36 -15.33 2.72 -5.06
N PRO A 37 -15.42 3.48 -6.17
CA PRO A 37 -14.69 4.73 -6.31
C PRO A 37 -14.99 5.67 -5.13
N PRO A 38 -14.11 6.63 -4.78
CA PRO A 38 -14.31 7.50 -3.62
C PRO A 38 -15.66 8.24 -3.61
N LEU A 39 -16.21 8.56 -4.79
CA LEU A 39 -17.55 9.16 -4.92
C LEU A 39 -18.71 8.20 -4.58
N ALA A 40 -18.47 6.90 -4.62
CA ALA A 40 -19.41 5.84 -4.25
C ALA A 40 -19.08 5.22 -2.87
N LEU A 41 -18.14 5.77 -2.10
CA LEU A 41 -17.79 5.23 -0.78
C LEU A 41 -19.01 5.27 0.16
N GLY A 42 -19.45 4.11 0.64
CA GLY A 42 -20.68 3.96 1.45
C GLY A 42 -21.94 3.60 0.65
N ASN A 43 -21.89 3.72 -0.68
CA ASN A 43 -22.84 3.07 -1.59
C ASN A 43 -22.15 1.79 -2.08
N GLY A 44 -22.84 0.66 -2.12
CA GLY A 44 -22.23 -0.61 -2.55
C GLY A 44 -21.57 -0.51 -3.94
N PRO A 45 -20.84 -1.55 -4.37
CA PRO A 45 -20.18 -1.57 -5.67
C PRO A 45 -21.16 -1.19 -6.79
N ALA A 46 -20.92 -0.08 -7.47
CA ALA A 46 -21.72 0.34 -8.61
C ALA A 46 -21.14 -0.30 -9.88
N ALA A 47 -21.92 -1.16 -10.53
CA ALA A 47 -21.51 -1.94 -11.70
C ALA A 47 -20.89 -1.09 -12.83
N ASP A 48 -21.31 0.18 -12.93
CA ASP A 48 -20.92 1.08 -14.03
C ASP A 48 -19.92 2.17 -13.60
N ALA A 49 -19.52 2.24 -12.32
CA ALA A 49 -18.70 3.36 -11.82
C ALA A 49 -17.18 3.19 -12.05
N GLY A 50 -16.77 2.11 -12.73
CA GLY A 50 -15.37 1.67 -12.80
C GLY A 50 -14.66 1.86 -14.14
N HIS A 51 -15.28 2.40 -15.19
CA HIS A 51 -14.69 2.34 -16.55
C HIS A 51 -13.24 2.86 -16.67
N CYS A 52 -12.86 3.89 -15.89
CA CYS A 52 -11.51 4.44 -15.86
C CYS A 52 -10.58 3.81 -14.80
N SER A 53 -11.13 3.02 -13.88
CA SER A 53 -10.41 2.43 -12.75
C SER A 53 -10.34 0.92 -12.79
N LEU A 54 -10.96 0.23 -13.77
CA LEU A 54 -10.98 -1.23 -13.92
C LEU A 54 -9.60 -1.86 -14.16
N ALA A 55 -9.49 -3.14 -13.84
CA ALA A 55 -8.29 -3.93 -14.09
C ALA A 55 -7.99 -3.95 -15.60
N PRO A 56 -6.72 -3.74 -16.01
CA PRO A 56 -6.35 -3.84 -17.42
C PRO A 56 -6.67 -5.24 -17.93
N SER A 57 -7.41 -5.33 -19.03
CA SER A 57 -7.66 -6.59 -19.74
C SER A 57 -6.33 -7.08 -20.31
N SER A 58 -5.81 -8.19 -19.79
CA SER A 58 -4.62 -8.84 -20.32
C SER A 58 -4.93 -9.35 -21.73
N ARG A 59 -4.43 -8.66 -22.75
CA ARG A 59 -4.18 -9.24 -24.07
C ARG A 59 -2.84 -9.92 -24.08
#